data_AF-T0RYW6-F1
#
_entry.id   AF-T0RYW6-F1
#
_cell.length_a   1.000
_cell.length_b   1.000
_cell.length_c   1.000
_cell.angle_alpha   90.00
_cell.angle_beta   90.00
_cell.angle_gamma   90.00
#
_symmetry.space_group_name_H-M   'P 1'
#
loop_
_entity.id
_entity.type
_entity.pdbx_description
1 polymer ?
#
loop_
_entity_poly.entity_id
_entity_poly.type
_entity_poly.pdbx_seq_one_letter_code
_entity_poly.pdbx_strand_id
1 'polypeptide(L)'
;MKVDYVKESEEASEKEEGTFKEKKDSPRRILVGSKAKTNINSEAFNKDILIVASKLKKYVKDKHGLNTSAGVMEMLSNIIRIQCDRAVENAMREGRKTLMDRDF
;
A
#
# COMPACT_ATOMS: atom_id res chain seq x y z
N MET A 1 -14.12 73.69 -41.96
CA MET A 1 -13.52 74.59 -40.97
C MET A 1 -12.54 73.73 -40.16
N LYS A 2 -11.23 73.99 -40.32
CA LYS A 2 -10.18 73.55 -39.36
C LYS A 2 -10.47 74.26 -38.03
N VAL A 3 -10.19 73.72 -36.84
CA VAL A 3 -8.92 73.71 -36.08
C VAL A 3 -9.33 73.37 -34.63
N ASP A 4 -8.59 72.80 -33.69
CA ASP A 4 -7.26 72.21 -33.57
C ASP A 4 -7.32 71.47 -32.21
N TYR A 5 -6.70 70.29 -32.10
CA TYR A 5 -6.31 69.76 -30.80
C TYR A 5 -4.86 69.34 -30.90
N VAL A 6 -3.98 70.18 -30.36
CA VAL A 6 -2.59 69.81 -30.07
C VAL A 6 -2.27 70.34 -28.68
N LYS A 7 -1.98 69.41 -27.76
CA LYS A 7 -0.72 69.49 -27.00
C LYS A 7 -0.33 68.11 -26.48
N GLU A 8 0.71 67.57 -27.10
CA GLU A 8 1.54 66.46 -26.67
C GLU A 8 2.37 66.82 -25.43
N SER A 9 2.66 65.80 -24.63
CA SER A 9 3.96 65.44 -24.06
C SER A 9 3.76 64.06 -23.43
N GLU A 10 4.12 62.96 -24.09
CA GLU A 10 5.45 62.29 -23.98
C GLU A 10 5.84 62.04 -22.51
N GLU A 11 6.22 60.85 -22.03
CA GLU A 11 6.72 59.63 -22.64
C GLU A 11 6.86 58.54 -21.54
N ALA A 12 7.30 57.35 -21.95
CA ALA A 12 7.96 56.29 -21.17
C ALA A 12 7.11 55.12 -20.63
N SER A 13 7.07 54.11 -21.49
CA SER A 13 7.05 52.68 -21.26
C SER A 13 7.72 52.17 -19.99
N GLU A 14 7.13 51.13 -19.39
CA GLU A 14 7.90 49.99 -18.87
C GLU A 14 7.05 48.72 -18.91
N LYS A 15 7.58 47.73 -19.64
CA LYS A 15 7.12 46.34 -19.67
C LYS A 15 7.71 45.67 -18.43
N GLU A 16 6.91 45.02 -17.59
CA GLU A 16 7.46 44.01 -16.68
C GLU A 16 6.82 42.65 -16.93
N GLU A 17 7.73 41.70 -17.10
CA GLU A 17 7.57 40.39 -17.66
C GLU A 17 6.89 39.45 -16.67
N GLY A 18 6.01 38.60 -17.20
CA GLY A 18 5.44 37.49 -16.44
C GLY A 18 6.52 36.52 -16.00
N THR A 19 6.92 36.56 -14.73
CA THR A 19 7.73 35.51 -14.14
C THR A 19 6.86 34.27 -13.92
N PHE A 20 6.84 33.38 -14.91
CA PHE A 20 6.39 31.99 -14.76
C PHE A 20 7.33 31.31 -13.76
N LYS A 21 6.93 31.21 -12.49
CA LYS A 21 7.65 30.39 -11.51
C LYS A 21 7.35 28.92 -11.81
N GLU A 22 8.27 28.26 -12.53
CA GLU A 22 8.34 26.80 -12.61
C GLU A 22 8.38 26.21 -11.20
N LYS A 23 7.24 25.67 -10.74
CA LYS A 23 7.23 24.79 -9.59
C LYS A 23 7.84 23.46 -10.06
N LYS A 24 9.13 23.25 -9.77
CA LYS A 24 9.77 21.94 -9.89
C LYS A 24 8.92 20.91 -9.16
N ASP A 25 8.34 19.98 -9.91
CA ASP A 25 7.52 18.88 -9.42
C ASP A 25 8.43 17.86 -8.72
N SER A 26 8.86 18.19 -7.50
CA SER A 26 9.54 17.23 -6.64
C SER A 26 8.53 16.15 -6.24
N PRO A 27 8.87 14.85 -6.37
CA PRO A 27 7.92 13.77 -6.08
C PRO A 27 7.38 13.91 -4.66
N ARG A 28 6.06 14.12 -4.55
CA ARG A 28 5.37 14.21 -3.26
C ARG A 28 5.51 12.89 -2.53
N ARG A 29 6.39 12.83 -1.52
CA ARG A 29 6.43 11.73 -0.54
C ARG A 29 5.16 11.81 0.31
N ILE A 30 4.20 10.93 0.07
CA ILE A 30 3.02 10.80 0.93
C ILE A 30 3.47 10.09 2.22
N LEU A 31 3.63 10.86 3.29
CA LEU A 31 3.71 10.31 4.64
C LEU A 31 2.30 9.89 5.05
N VAL A 32 1.93 8.64 4.76
CA VAL A 32 0.68 8.07 5.28
C VAL A 32 0.81 7.99 6.80
N GLY A 33 0.09 8.86 7.51
CA GLY A 33 0.03 8.83 8.98
C GLY A 33 -0.53 7.49 9.45
N SER A 34 0.30 6.70 10.12
CA SER A 34 -0.04 5.37 10.62
C SER A 34 -0.95 5.45 11.85
N LYS A 35 -2.20 5.91 11.70
CA LYS A 35 -3.21 5.84 12.76
C LYS A 35 -4.64 5.63 12.27
N ALA A 36 -4.84 5.14 11.05
CA ALA A 36 -6.10 4.48 10.73
C ALA A 36 -6.03 3.05 11.30
N LYS A 37 -6.52 2.86 12.54
CA LYS A 37 -6.88 1.52 12.99
C LYS A 37 -8.04 1.08 12.10
N THR A 38 -7.74 0.32 11.05
CA THR A 38 -8.76 -0.42 10.31
C THR A 38 -9.57 -1.20 11.34
N ASN A 39 -10.90 -1.14 11.27
CA ASN A 39 -11.79 -1.97 12.08
C ASN A 39 -11.59 -3.43 11.65
N ILE A 40 -10.53 -4.04 12.17
CA ILE A 40 -10.14 -5.43 11.97
C ILE A 40 -11.09 -6.22 12.86
N ASN A 41 -12.07 -6.89 12.25
CA ASN A 41 -12.88 -7.87 12.96
C ASN A 41 -11.98 -9.06 13.31
N SER A 42 -11.48 -9.10 14.55
CA SER A 42 -10.58 -10.14 15.07
C SER A 42 -11.16 -11.56 14.89
N GLU A 43 -12.48 -11.70 15.00
CA GLU A 43 -13.16 -12.98 14.86
C GLU A 43 -13.17 -13.50 13.43
N ALA A 44 -13.15 -12.61 12.44
CA ALA A 44 -13.08 -12.99 11.03
C ALA A 44 -11.71 -13.62 10.69
N PHE A 45 -10.62 -13.04 11.18
CA PHE A 45 -9.26 -13.54 10.93
C PHE A 45 -9.02 -14.95 11.50
N ASN A 46 -9.72 -15.31 12.58
CA ASN A 46 -9.63 -16.65 13.17
C ASN A 46 -10.31 -17.73 12.31
N LYS A 47 -11.22 -17.38 11.40
CA LYS A 47 -12.01 -18.34 10.61
C LYS A 47 -11.60 -18.43 9.14
N ASP A 48 -10.81 -17.49 8.64
CA ASP A 48 -10.42 -17.48 7.23
C ASP A 48 -9.55 -18.69 6.82
N ILE A 49 -9.62 -19.08 5.55
CA ILE A 49 -8.73 -20.11 5.01
C ILE A 49 -7.47 -19.42 4.48
N LEU A 50 -6.33 -19.71 5.10
CA LEU A 50 -5.04 -19.06 4.75
C LEU A 50 -4.34 -19.71 3.55
N ILE A 51 -4.91 -20.80 3.02
CA ILE A 51 -4.33 -21.62 1.95
C ILE A 51 -5.25 -21.60 0.73
N VAL A 52 -4.64 -21.54 -0.45
CA VAL A 52 -5.40 -21.71 -1.71
C VAL A 52 -5.83 -23.18 -1.84
N ALA A 53 -7.12 -23.43 -1.56
CA ALA A 53 -7.68 -24.77 -1.50
C ALA A 53 -7.47 -25.59 -2.79
N SER A 54 -7.57 -24.96 -3.96
CA SER A 54 -7.37 -25.64 -5.25
C SER A 54 -5.94 -26.13 -5.44
N LYS A 55 -4.94 -25.35 -5.02
CA LYS A 55 -3.52 -25.72 -5.10
C LYS A 55 -3.19 -26.89 -4.19
N LEU A 56 -3.68 -26.85 -2.94
CA LEU A 56 -3.44 -27.94 -1.99
C LEU A 56 -4.14 -29.23 -2.42
N LYS A 57 -5.42 -29.15 -2.82
CA LYS A 57 -6.17 -30.32 -3.33
C LYS A 57 -5.47 -30.95 -4.52
N LYS A 58 -5.01 -30.12 -5.47
CA LYS A 58 -4.25 -30.58 -6.63
C LYS A 58 -2.95 -31.27 -6.21
N TYR A 59 -2.15 -30.65 -5.33
CA TYR A 59 -0.92 -31.25 -4.83
C TYR A 59 -1.13 -32.64 -4.21
N VAL A 60 -2.14 -32.79 -3.34
CA VAL A 60 -2.48 -34.06 -2.70
C VAL A 60 -2.94 -35.10 -3.74
N LYS A 61 -3.76 -34.68 -4.71
CA LYS A 61 -4.26 -35.56 -5.76
C LYS A 61 -3.16 -36.03 -6.70
N ASP A 62 -2.32 -35.12 -7.18
CA ASP A 62 -1.28 -35.41 -8.16
C ASP A 62 -0.17 -36.29 -7.55
N LYS A 63 0.20 -36.03 -6.28
CA LYS A 63 1.30 -36.75 -5.62
C LYS A 63 0.87 -38.06 -4.97
N HIS A 64 -0.36 -38.14 -4.46
CA HIS A 64 -0.82 -39.26 -3.63
C HIS A 64 -2.11 -39.92 -4.13
N GLY A 65 -2.75 -39.41 -5.18
CA GLY A 65 -4.01 -39.95 -5.72
C GLY A 65 -5.24 -39.69 -4.85
N LEU A 66 -5.08 -39.03 -3.70
CA LEU A 66 -6.12 -38.83 -2.69
C LEU A 66 -6.98 -37.60 -2.97
N ASN A 67 -8.24 -37.67 -2.56
CA ASN A 67 -9.11 -36.50 -2.46
C ASN A 67 -8.99 -35.89 -1.06
N THR A 68 -9.15 -34.58 -0.95
CA THR A 68 -9.05 -33.85 0.34
C THR A 68 -10.43 -33.41 0.80
N SER A 69 -10.79 -33.73 2.05
CA SER A 69 -12.05 -33.28 2.65
C SER A 69 -12.05 -31.76 2.93
N ALA A 70 -13.23 -31.19 3.13
CA ALA A 70 -13.38 -29.74 3.37
C ALA A 70 -12.69 -29.28 4.67
N GLY A 71 -12.85 -30.04 5.76
CA GLY A 71 -12.33 -29.68 7.09
C GLY A 71 -10.80 -29.63 7.19
N VAL A 72 -10.08 -30.26 6.26
CA VAL A 72 -8.60 -30.19 6.22
C VAL A 72 -8.13 -28.75 6.03
N MET A 73 -8.87 -27.92 5.29
CA MET A 73 -8.49 -26.53 5.02
C MET A 73 -8.50 -25.69 6.30
N GLU A 74 -9.51 -25.87 7.15
CA GLU A 74 -9.63 -25.18 8.44
C GLU A 74 -8.51 -25.62 9.38
N MET A 75 -8.29 -26.94 9.49
CA MET A 75 -7.25 -27.50 10.35
C MET A 75 -5.85 -27.00 9.95
N LEU A 76 -5.52 -27.04 8.66
CA LEU A 76 -4.22 -26.55 8.19
C LEU A 76 -4.08 -25.04 8.36
N SER A 77 -5.15 -24.27 8.18
CA SER A 77 -5.11 -22.82 8.43
C SER A 77 -4.82 -22.52 9.91
N ASN A 78 -5.38 -23.32 10.84
CA ASN A 78 -5.07 -23.19 12.26
C ASN A 78 -3.60 -23.52 12.58
N ILE A 79 -3.03 -24.55 11.95
CA ILE A 79 -1.62 -24.90 12.12
C ILE A 79 -0.72 -23.76 11.62
N ILE A 80 -1.04 -23.19 10.45
CA ILE A 80 -0.29 -22.06 9.89
C ILE A 80 -0.34 -20.84 10.82
N ARG A 81 -1.52 -20.49 11.37
CA ARG A 81 -1.64 -19.39 12.33
C ARG A 81 -0.69 -19.56 13.51
N ILE A 82 -0.75 -20.71 14.16
CA ILE A 82 0.09 -21.01 15.33
C ILE A 82 1.58 -20.88 14.98
N GLN A 83 2.00 -21.37 13.81
CA GLN A 83 3.39 -21.24 13.39
C GLN A 83 3.77 -19.80 13.04
N CYS A 84 2.90 -19.04 12.39
CA CYS A 84 3.13 -17.63 12.12
C CYS A 84 3.23 -16.81 13.41
N ASP A 85 2.37 -17.06 14.40
CA ASP A 85 2.39 -16.35 15.68
C ASP A 85 3.73 -16.57 16.40
N ARG A 86 4.21 -17.81 16.45
CA ARG A 86 5.54 -18.15 16.99
C ARG A 86 6.68 -17.48 16.24
N ALA A 87 6.61 -17.48 14.90
CA ALA A 87 7.62 -16.82 14.07
C ALA A 87 7.62 -15.29 14.28
N VAL A 88 6.45 -14.68 14.43
CA VAL A 88 6.31 -13.25 14.74
C VAL A 88 6.93 -12.93 16.09
N GLU A 89 6.69 -13.75 17.12
CA GLU A 89 7.32 -13.58 18.44
C GLU A 89 8.86 -13.61 18.34
N ASN A 90 9.41 -14.54 17.57
CA ASN A 90 10.85 -14.62 17.31
C ASN A 90 11.38 -13.34 16.64
N ALA A 91 10.71 -12.88 15.58
CA ALA A 91 11.08 -11.66 14.86
C ALA A 91 11.01 -10.42 15.76
N MET A 92 9.95 -10.32 16.58
CA MET A 92 9.75 -9.23 17.53
C MET A 92 10.82 -9.22 18.63
N ARG A 93 11.22 -10.39 19.13
CA ARG A 93 12.30 -10.52 20.11
C ARG A 93 13.64 -10.01 19.57
N GLU A 94 13.87 -10.14 18.27
CA GLU A 94 15.03 -9.56 17.59
C GLU A 94 14.86 -8.07 17.23
N GLY A 95 13.73 -7.45 17.58
CA GLY A 95 13.44 -6.05 17.26
C GLY A 95 13.10 -5.78 15.79
N ARG A 96 12.84 -6.82 15.00
CA ARG A 96 12.49 -6.71 13.58
C ARG A 96 10.99 -6.51 13.40
N LYS A 97 10.62 -5.82 12.32
CA LYS A 97 9.23 -5.66 11.85
C LYS A 97 8.92 -6.51 10.62
N THR A 98 9.89 -7.32 10.19
CA THR A 98 9.81 -8.15 9.00
C THR A 98 10.03 -9.59 9.42
N LEU A 99 9.06 -10.45 9.10
CA LEU A 99 9.17 -11.90 9.23
C LEU A 99 10.16 -12.41 8.19
N MET A 100 11.08 -13.27 8.61
CA MET A 100 12.13 -13.83 7.76
C MET A 100 12.08 -15.36 7.83
N ASP A 101 12.67 -16.03 6.85
CA ASP A 101 12.69 -17.50 6.76
C ASP A 101 13.24 -18.15 8.04
N ARG A 102 14.21 -17.51 8.70
CA ARG A 102 14.83 -17.96 9.96
C ARG A 102 13.91 -17.91 11.20
N ASP A 103 12.74 -17.26 11.09
CA ASP A 103 11.79 -17.15 12.20
C ASP A 103 10.89 -18.38 12.35
N PHE A 104 10.73 -19.15 11.27
CA PHE A 104 9.91 -20.35 11.17
C PHE A 104 10.68 -21.62 11.58
#